data_AF-A0AAX1NF47-F1
#
_entry.id   AF-A0AAX1NF47-F1
#
_cell.length_a   1.000
_cell.length_b   1.000
_cell.length_c   1.000
_cell.angle_alpha   90.00
_cell.angle_beta   90.00
_cell.angle_gamma   90.00
#
_symmetry.space_group_name_H-M   'P 1'
#
loop_
_entity.id
_entity.type
_entity.pdbx_description
1 polymer ?
#
loop_
_entity_poly.entity_id
_entity_poly.type
_entity_poly.pdbx_seq_one_letter_code
_entity_poly.pdbx_strand_id
1 'polypeptide(L)'
;MRKLTFLIAFLATTIALSAQDIDSDSYYPLSIGQKKTLTWYNNKYQEVIKDTVNISGKRYTIISQIFSKNKVIDLFMRVSNDTVYFYNTKKKLEIPYFGIAPNVGEKIGNGVVLNREAKLKTPSGTLKELLKIEMNYPNGAKDIRYYKKGLGLVAVKNKKGLICYYIPD
;
A
#
# COMPACT_ATOMS: atom_id res chain seq x y z
N MET A 1 7.59 14.01 64.64
CA MET A 1 8.03 13.20 63.49
C MET A 1 6.90 13.13 62.46
N ARG A 2 6.91 14.01 61.44
CA ARG A 2 5.92 14.00 60.35
C ARG A 2 6.45 13.14 59.20
N LYS A 3 5.75 12.07 58.83
CA LYS A 3 6.04 11.26 57.64
C LYS A 3 5.39 11.96 56.44
N LEU A 4 6.21 12.43 55.51
CA LEU A 4 5.79 13.01 54.24
C LEU A 4 5.76 11.88 53.20
N THR A 5 4.56 11.39 52.87
CA THR A 5 4.38 10.36 51.86
C THR A 5 4.33 11.04 50.49
N PHE A 6 5.41 10.93 49.71
CA PHE A 6 5.40 11.34 48.31
C PHE A 6 4.58 10.32 47.50
N LEU A 7 3.39 10.72 47.07
CA LEU A 7 2.60 9.99 46.10
C LEU A 7 3.11 10.36 44.70
N ILE A 8 3.95 9.50 44.11
CA ILE A 8 4.33 9.63 42.70
C ILE A 8 3.15 9.14 41.87
N ALA A 9 2.32 10.07 41.41
CA ALA A 9 1.30 9.79 40.41
C ALA A 9 2.01 9.47 39.08
N PHE A 10 2.05 8.19 38.73
CA PHE A 10 2.51 7.73 37.43
C PHE A 10 1.44 8.16 36.40
N LEU A 11 1.65 9.32 35.79
CA LEU A 11 0.82 9.81 34.70
C LEU A 11 1.06 8.89 33.51
N ALA A 12 0.25 7.84 33.39
CA ALA A 12 0.19 7.02 32.19
C ALA A 12 -0.44 7.89 31.08
N THR A 13 0.39 8.69 30.41
CA THR A 13 0.03 9.26 29.11
C THR A 13 -0.20 8.10 28.17
N THR A 14 -1.46 7.74 27.98
CA THR A 14 -1.90 6.98 26.82
C THR A 14 -1.59 7.83 25.60
N ILE A 15 -0.41 7.63 25.03
CA ILE A 15 -0.09 8.18 23.71
C ILE A 15 -1.15 7.60 22.78
N ALA A 16 -2.12 8.43 22.39
CA ALA A 16 -3.12 8.07 21.42
C ALA A 16 -2.38 7.49 20.21
N LEU A 17 -2.62 6.21 19.95
CA LEU A 17 -1.97 5.43 18.92
C LEU A 17 -2.46 5.95 17.57
N SER A 18 -1.90 7.09 17.10
CA SER A 18 -2.36 7.84 15.92
C SER A 18 -2.57 6.88 14.77
N ALA A 19 -3.83 6.51 14.50
CA ALA A 19 -4.19 5.58 13.44
C ALA A 19 -3.45 6.01 12.17
N GLN A 20 -2.87 5.06 11.45
CA GLN A 20 -2.39 5.33 10.09
C GLN A 20 -3.63 5.44 9.21
N ASP A 21 -4.42 6.48 9.44
CA ASP A 21 -5.63 6.78 8.69
C ASP A 21 -5.17 7.34 7.36
N ILE A 22 -4.77 6.46 6.46
CA ILE A 22 -4.77 6.82 5.06
C ILE A 22 -6.22 6.88 4.61
N ASP A 23 -6.59 8.09 4.22
CA ASP A 23 -7.88 8.47 3.68
C ASP A 23 -8.27 7.65 2.43
N SER A 24 -9.57 7.51 2.24
CA SER A 24 -10.23 7.11 0.99
C SER A 24 -9.71 7.86 -0.25
N ASP A 25 -9.07 9.01 -0.05
CA ASP A 25 -8.51 9.83 -1.12
C ASP A 25 -7.09 9.42 -1.60
N SER A 26 -6.45 8.43 -0.97
CA SER A 26 -5.11 7.95 -1.36
C SER A 26 -5.14 6.93 -2.49
N TYR A 27 -4.14 6.98 -3.37
CA TYR A 27 -3.86 5.93 -4.36
C TYR A 27 -3.17 4.69 -3.77
N TYR A 28 -2.90 4.68 -2.47
CA TYR A 28 -2.41 3.50 -1.75
C TYR A 28 -3.01 3.48 -0.32
N PRO A 29 -4.31 3.18 -0.19
CA PRO A 29 -4.97 3.16 1.13
C PRO A 29 -4.42 2.02 2.00
N LEU A 30 -4.34 2.27 3.30
CA LEU A 30 -3.92 1.30 4.34
C LEU A 30 -5.04 1.04 5.37
N SER A 31 -6.29 1.23 4.97
CA SER A 31 -7.46 1.11 5.84
C SER A 31 -7.74 -0.35 6.18
N ILE A 32 -7.65 -0.70 7.47
CA ILE A 32 -7.91 -2.06 7.97
C ILE A 32 -9.34 -2.50 7.60
N GLY A 33 -9.48 -3.76 7.21
CA GLY A 33 -10.75 -4.35 6.75
C GLY A 33 -10.97 -4.20 5.24
N GLN A 34 -10.21 -3.34 4.56
CA GLN A 34 -10.27 -3.25 3.11
C GLN A 34 -9.79 -4.55 2.45
N LYS A 35 -10.54 -4.97 1.44
CA LYS A 35 -10.29 -6.17 0.65
C LYS A 35 -10.54 -5.90 -0.82
N LYS A 36 -9.77 -6.56 -1.69
CA LYS A 36 -10.01 -6.57 -3.14
C LYS A 36 -9.48 -7.84 -3.77
N THR A 37 -10.07 -8.20 -4.90
CA THR A 37 -9.62 -9.34 -5.71
C THR A 37 -8.92 -8.84 -6.96
N LEU A 38 -7.72 -9.34 -7.23
CA LEU A 38 -6.90 -9.00 -8.38
C LEU A 38 -6.54 -10.26 -9.16
N THR A 39 -6.40 -10.13 -10.47
CA THR A 39 -5.72 -11.15 -11.29
C THR A 39 -4.21 -10.95 -11.28
N TRP A 40 -3.48 -12.02 -11.53
CA TRP A 40 -2.06 -11.97 -11.87
C TRP A 40 -1.75 -13.08 -12.88
N TYR A 41 -1.56 -12.67 -14.13
CA TYR A 41 -1.64 -13.54 -15.30
C TYR A 41 -2.94 -14.37 -15.26
N ASN A 42 -2.82 -15.70 -15.17
CA ASN A 42 -3.96 -16.61 -15.15
C ASN A 42 -4.45 -16.93 -13.72
N ASN A 43 -3.82 -16.35 -12.69
CA ASN A 43 -4.18 -16.59 -11.30
C ASN A 43 -5.01 -15.44 -10.73
N LYS A 44 -5.71 -15.71 -9.64
CA LYS A 44 -6.34 -14.70 -8.81
C LYS A 44 -5.69 -14.69 -7.43
N TYR A 45 -5.69 -13.53 -6.80
CA TYR A 45 -5.37 -13.40 -5.40
C TYR A 45 -6.26 -12.35 -4.77
N GLN A 46 -6.42 -12.46 -3.47
CA GLN A 46 -7.12 -11.49 -2.66
C GLN A 46 -6.10 -10.69 -1.87
N GLU A 47 -6.18 -9.37 -1.97
CA GLU A 47 -5.44 -8.46 -1.11
C GLU A 47 -6.34 -8.06 0.05
N VAL A 48 -5.87 -8.25 1.28
CA VAL A 48 -6.59 -7.93 2.52
C VAL A 48 -5.70 -7.11 3.43
N ILE A 49 -6.20 -5.96 3.87
CA ILE A 49 -5.55 -5.13 4.88
C ILE A 49 -6.05 -5.60 6.25
N LYS A 50 -5.27 -6.45 6.93
CA LYS A 50 -5.80 -7.26 8.04
C LYS A 50 -5.60 -6.67 9.42
N ASP A 51 -4.42 -6.11 9.68
CA ASP A 51 -3.99 -5.74 11.04
C ASP A 51 -2.73 -4.86 10.99
N THR A 52 -2.14 -4.57 12.14
CA THR A 52 -0.87 -3.88 12.30
C THR A 52 0.14 -4.72 13.10
N VAL A 53 1.42 -4.42 12.94
CA VAL A 53 2.51 -5.03 13.71
C VAL A 53 3.57 -3.98 14.04
N ASN A 54 4.22 -4.14 15.19
CA ASN A 54 5.37 -3.33 15.57
C ASN A 54 6.67 -4.03 15.16
N ILE A 55 7.48 -3.35 14.36
CA ILE A 55 8.81 -3.81 13.94
C ILE A 55 9.81 -2.71 14.26
N SER A 56 10.79 -3.00 15.12
CA SER A 56 11.82 -2.04 15.54
C SER A 56 11.25 -0.71 16.06
N GLY A 57 10.19 -0.79 16.89
CA GLY A 57 9.53 0.39 17.47
C GLY A 57 8.64 1.19 16.51
N LYS A 58 8.49 0.74 15.26
CA LYS A 58 7.61 1.38 14.26
C LYS A 58 6.41 0.50 13.97
N ARG A 59 5.22 1.10 13.91
CA ARG A 59 3.98 0.42 13.54
C ARG A 59 3.84 0.34 12.01
N TYR A 60 3.51 -0.84 11.50
CA TYR A 60 3.24 -1.13 10.09
C TYR A 60 1.86 -1.78 9.97
N THR A 61 1.12 -1.42 8.92
CA THR A 61 -0.06 -2.14 8.45
C THR A 61 0.36 -3.39 7.68
N ILE A 62 -0.31 -4.51 7.92
CA ILE A 62 -0.09 -5.76 7.21
C ILE A 62 -1.10 -5.88 6.06
N ILE A 63 -0.58 -6.00 4.85
CA ILE A 63 -1.36 -6.34 3.66
C ILE A 63 -1.04 -7.79 3.29
N SER A 64 -2.05 -8.66 3.36
CA SER A 64 -1.93 -10.07 2.97
C SER A 64 -2.40 -10.27 1.54
N GLN A 65 -1.55 -10.87 0.71
CA GLN A 65 -1.90 -11.38 -0.62
C GLN A 65 -2.14 -12.89 -0.52
N ILE A 66 -3.40 -13.28 -0.62
CA ILE A 66 -3.87 -14.67 -0.46
C ILE A 66 -4.09 -15.26 -1.85
N PHE A 67 -3.23 -16.19 -2.24
CA PHE A 67 -3.30 -16.92 -3.52
C PHE A 67 -4.03 -18.26 -3.35
N SER A 68 -4.27 -18.94 -4.47
CA SER A 68 -4.77 -20.32 -4.45
C SER A 68 -3.88 -21.24 -3.62
N LYS A 69 -4.47 -22.32 -3.08
CA LYS A 69 -3.81 -23.27 -2.17
C LYS A 69 -3.29 -22.63 -0.86
N ASN A 70 -3.96 -21.56 -0.39
CA ASN A 70 -3.65 -20.86 0.86
C ASN A 70 -2.20 -20.35 0.97
N LYS A 71 -1.54 -20.08 -0.16
CA LYS A 71 -0.25 -19.40 -0.14
C LYS A 71 -0.49 -17.93 0.18
N VAL A 72 0.07 -17.47 1.30
CA VAL A 72 -0.05 -16.08 1.77
C VAL A 72 1.30 -15.38 1.66
N ILE A 73 1.29 -14.15 1.15
CA ILE A 73 2.42 -13.22 1.18
C ILE A 73 2.01 -12.00 1.97
N ASP A 74 2.72 -11.71 3.06
CA ASP A 74 2.48 -10.52 3.87
C ASP A 74 3.45 -9.39 3.49
N LEU A 75 2.88 -8.21 3.24
CA LEU A 75 3.60 -6.96 3.06
C LEU A 75 3.42 -6.10 4.30
N PHE A 76 4.50 -5.47 4.76
CA PHE A 76 4.49 -4.58 5.92
C PHE A 76 4.67 -3.15 5.42
N MET A 77 3.59 -2.37 5.47
CA MET A 77 3.54 -1.03 4.92
C MET A 77 3.35 -0.01 6.03
N ARG A 78 4.01 1.14 5.93
CA ARG A 78 3.88 2.22 6.91
C ARG A 78 3.82 3.54 6.20
N VAL A 79 2.96 4.43 6.68
CA VAL A 79 3.02 5.84 6.32
C VAL A 79 3.92 6.60 7.27
N SER A 80 4.74 7.45 6.69
CA SER A 80 5.43 8.50 7.42
C SER A 80 5.48 9.72 6.51
N ASN A 81 4.92 10.84 6.97
CA ASN A 81 4.70 12.04 6.15
C ASN A 81 3.90 11.67 4.89
N ASP A 82 4.34 12.14 3.70
CA ASP A 82 3.64 11.92 2.43
C ASP A 82 4.09 10.64 1.69
N THR A 83 4.77 9.72 2.38
CA THR A 83 5.34 8.51 1.77
C THR A 83 4.87 7.24 2.47
N VAL A 84 4.45 6.27 1.66
CA VAL A 84 4.28 4.87 2.04
C VAL A 84 5.61 4.16 1.89
N TYR A 85 6.06 3.53 2.97
CA TYR A 85 7.26 2.73 3.04
C TYR A 85 6.90 1.25 3.10
N PHE A 86 7.68 0.44 2.39
CA PHE A 86 7.66 -1.02 2.48
C PHE A 86 8.83 -1.48 3.34
N TYR A 87 8.57 -2.31 4.35
CA TYR A 87 9.64 -2.93 5.14
C TYR A 87 10.14 -4.22 4.49
N ASN A 88 11.40 -4.22 4.06
CA ASN A 88 12.07 -5.41 3.54
C ASN A 88 12.58 -6.27 4.71
N THR A 89 11.88 -7.36 5.02
CA THR A 89 12.21 -8.25 6.13
C THR A 89 13.59 -8.92 6.01
N LYS A 90 14.04 -9.22 4.79
CA LYS A 90 15.36 -9.83 4.53
C LYS A 90 16.51 -8.85 4.81
N LYS A 91 16.37 -7.61 4.35
CA LYS A 91 17.38 -6.56 4.49
C LYS A 91 17.23 -5.75 5.78
N LYS A 92 16.12 -5.93 6.51
CA LYS A 92 15.75 -5.19 7.72
C LYS A 92 15.77 -3.67 7.54
N LEU A 93 15.24 -3.19 6.41
CA LEU A 93 15.21 -1.76 6.08
C LEU A 93 13.89 -1.34 5.43
N GLU A 94 13.52 -0.08 5.63
CA GLU A 94 12.38 0.56 4.98
C GLU A 94 12.79 1.10 3.59
N ILE A 95 11.94 0.87 2.61
CA ILE A 95 12.14 1.34 1.23
C ILE A 95 10.94 2.22 0.87
N PRO A 96 11.14 3.46 0.38
CA PRO A 96 10.07 4.26 -0.19
C PRO A 96 9.35 3.48 -1.28
N TYR A 97 8.04 3.33 -1.13
CA TYR A 97 7.22 2.51 -2.01
C TYR A 97 6.23 3.35 -2.83
N PHE A 98 5.58 4.32 -2.18
CA PHE A 98 4.54 5.13 -2.82
C PHE A 98 4.45 6.55 -2.24
N GLY A 99 4.17 7.56 -3.05
CA GLY A 99 3.80 8.91 -2.58
C GLY A 99 2.28 9.04 -2.44
N ILE A 100 1.76 9.66 -1.38
CA ILE A 100 0.32 9.67 -1.09
C ILE A 100 -0.48 10.51 -2.10
N ALA A 101 0.09 11.62 -2.58
CA ALA A 101 -0.56 12.54 -3.53
C ALA A 101 0.39 12.92 -4.68
N PRO A 102 0.72 11.98 -5.58
CA PRO A 102 1.82 12.19 -6.50
C PRO A 102 1.44 13.08 -7.69
N ASN A 103 2.40 13.90 -8.12
CA ASN A 103 2.29 14.79 -9.28
C ASN A 103 2.77 14.11 -10.57
N VAL A 104 2.29 14.58 -11.73
CA VAL A 104 2.81 14.10 -13.02
C VAL A 104 4.29 14.44 -13.16
N GLY A 105 5.09 13.46 -13.61
CA GLY A 105 6.55 13.56 -13.69
C GLY A 105 7.28 13.19 -12.39
N GLU A 106 6.56 13.07 -11.27
CA GLU A 106 7.16 12.67 -9.99
C GLU A 106 7.69 11.23 -10.06
N LYS A 107 8.85 11.02 -9.44
CA LYS A 107 9.46 9.68 -9.29
C LYS A 107 8.98 9.03 -8.01
N ILE A 108 8.47 7.81 -8.12
CA ILE A 108 7.99 7.02 -6.98
C ILE A 108 8.68 5.66 -7.00
N GLY A 109 9.68 5.48 -6.14
CA GLY A 109 10.55 4.31 -6.19
C GLY A 109 11.21 4.19 -7.58
N ASN A 110 10.89 3.12 -8.31
CA ASN A 110 11.34 2.88 -9.69
C ASN A 110 10.38 3.42 -10.76
N GLY A 111 9.32 4.11 -10.35
CA GLY A 111 8.24 4.55 -11.21
C GLY A 111 8.30 6.05 -11.54
N VAL A 112 7.68 6.44 -12.66
CA VAL A 112 7.39 7.83 -13.02
C VAL A 112 5.89 7.97 -13.24
N VAL A 113 5.28 8.98 -12.64
CA VAL A 113 3.85 9.27 -12.81
C VAL A 113 3.62 9.89 -14.18
N LEU A 114 2.76 9.27 -14.98
CA LEU A 114 2.46 9.70 -16.34
C LEU A 114 1.16 10.50 -16.44
N ASN A 115 0.14 10.15 -15.66
CA ASN A 115 -1.20 10.73 -15.75
C ASN A 115 -2.01 10.46 -14.46
N ARG A 116 -2.93 11.35 -14.07
CA ARG A 116 -3.83 11.21 -12.90
C ARG A 116 -5.30 10.92 -13.27
N GLU A 117 -5.65 11.04 -14.55
CA GLU A 117 -7.00 10.92 -15.10
C GLU A 117 -7.08 9.81 -16.18
N ALA A 118 -6.19 8.82 -16.11
CA ALA A 118 -6.16 7.77 -17.10
C ALA A 118 -7.44 6.91 -17.07
N LYS A 119 -7.78 6.35 -18.24
CA LYS A 119 -8.87 5.41 -18.42
C LYS A 119 -8.31 4.09 -18.92
N LEU A 120 -8.90 2.98 -18.48
CA LEU A 120 -8.45 1.64 -18.83
C LEU A 120 -9.63 0.69 -19.02
N LYS A 121 -9.74 0.10 -20.21
CA LYS A 121 -10.63 -1.05 -20.44
C LYS A 121 -9.96 -2.32 -19.93
N THR A 122 -10.67 -3.04 -19.07
CA THR A 122 -10.32 -4.37 -18.54
C THR A 122 -11.45 -5.34 -18.91
N PRO A 123 -11.25 -6.66 -18.73
CA PRO A 123 -12.33 -7.64 -18.89
C PRO A 123 -13.54 -7.37 -17.97
N SER A 124 -13.33 -6.74 -16.82
CA SER A 124 -14.37 -6.38 -15.85
C SER A 124 -15.07 -5.04 -16.14
N GLY A 125 -14.69 -4.34 -17.21
CA GLY A 125 -15.30 -3.07 -17.60
C GLY A 125 -14.29 -1.94 -17.82
N THR A 126 -14.77 -0.70 -17.84
CA THR A 126 -13.91 0.48 -18.03
C THR A 126 -13.68 1.19 -16.70
N LEU A 127 -12.42 1.23 -16.27
CA LEU A 127 -11.97 2.01 -15.13
C LEU A 127 -11.59 3.43 -15.58
N LYS A 128 -11.89 4.43 -14.75
CA LYS A 128 -11.63 5.86 -15.00
C LYS A 128 -10.92 6.50 -13.81
N GLU A 129 -10.38 7.71 -14.02
CA GLU A 129 -9.72 8.51 -12.98
C GLU A 129 -8.57 7.75 -12.30
N LEU A 130 -7.73 7.14 -13.14
CA LEU A 130 -6.62 6.31 -12.70
C LEU A 130 -5.32 7.12 -12.68
N LEU A 131 -4.57 6.94 -11.62
CA LEU A 131 -3.16 7.27 -11.60
C LEU A 131 -2.39 6.21 -12.39
N LYS A 132 -1.71 6.64 -13.46
CA LYS A 132 -0.91 5.80 -14.35
C LYS A 132 0.56 6.06 -14.07
N ILE A 133 1.29 5.01 -13.70
CA ILE A 133 2.73 5.06 -13.39
C ILE A 133 3.45 4.10 -14.33
N GLU A 134 4.54 4.54 -14.96
CA GLU A 134 5.48 3.64 -15.64
C GLU A 134 6.57 3.21 -14.67
N MET A 135 6.72 1.90 -14.48
CA MET A 135 7.80 1.30 -13.71
C MET A 135 8.94 0.90 -14.63
N ASN A 136 10.17 1.29 -14.25
CA ASN A 136 11.39 0.96 -14.97
C ASN A 136 12.30 0.14 -14.05
N TYR A 137 12.54 -1.13 -14.37
CA TYR A 137 13.36 -2.02 -13.54
C TYR A 137 14.82 -2.05 -14.01
N PRO A 138 15.79 -2.33 -13.11
CA PRO A 138 17.22 -2.38 -13.46
C PRO A 138 17.58 -3.38 -14.56
N ASN A 139 16.79 -4.45 -14.72
CA ASN A 139 16.97 -5.44 -15.78
C ASN A 139 16.38 -5.00 -17.14
N GLY A 140 15.99 -3.74 -17.28
CA GLY A 140 15.39 -3.18 -18.50
C GLY A 140 13.91 -3.53 -18.69
N ALA A 141 13.31 -4.34 -17.81
CA ALA A 141 11.88 -4.59 -17.87
C ALA A 141 11.09 -3.31 -17.57
N LYS A 142 9.91 -3.20 -18.19
CA LYS A 142 8.98 -2.09 -17.96
C LYS A 142 7.56 -2.61 -17.82
N ASP A 143 6.80 -1.98 -16.92
CA ASP A 143 5.35 -2.15 -16.84
C ASP A 143 4.66 -0.83 -16.51
N ILE A 144 3.37 -0.75 -16.84
CA ILE A 144 2.50 0.36 -16.47
C ILE A 144 1.56 -0.14 -15.37
N ARG A 145 1.55 0.57 -14.25
CA ARG A 145 0.64 0.32 -13.14
C ARG A 145 -0.45 1.38 -13.09
N TYR A 146 -1.66 0.94 -12.79
CA TYR A 146 -2.81 1.81 -12.65
C TYR A 146 -3.35 1.70 -11.23
N TYR A 147 -3.54 2.84 -10.59
CA TYR A 147 -4.06 2.96 -9.24
C TYR A 147 -5.35 3.78 -9.22
N LYS A 148 -6.29 3.41 -8.37
CA LYS A 148 -7.54 4.14 -8.12
C LYS A 148 -7.55 4.60 -6.67
N LYS A 149 -7.93 5.86 -6.44
CA LYS A 149 -8.12 6.39 -5.08
C LYS A 149 -9.05 5.49 -4.27
N GLY A 150 -8.70 5.24 -3.02
CA GLY A 150 -9.49 4.41 -2.11
C GLY A 150 -9.45 2.92 -2.41
N LEU A 151 -8.81 2.47 -3.49
CA LEU A 151 -8.69 1.05 -3.86
C LEU A 151 -7.25 0.58 -4.04
N GLY A 152 -6.32 1.49 -4.32
CA GLY A 152 -4.92 1.15 -4.56
C GLY A 152 -4.68 0.65 -5.98
N LEU A 153 -3.75 -0.30 -6.12
CA LEU A 153 -3.44 -0.93 -7.41
C LEU A 153 -4.68 -1.64 -7.98
N VAL A 154 -5.06 -1.33 -9.21
CA VAL A 154 -6.21 -1.91 -9.91
C VAL A 154 -5.86 -2.57 -11.23
N ALA A 155 -4.69 -2.29 -11.81
CA ALA A 155 -4.23 -3.01 -13.00
C ALA A 155 -2.72 -2.88 -13.25
N VAL A 156 -2.15 -3.86 -13.95
CA VAL A 156 -0.78 -3.81 -14.47
C VAL A 156 -0.77 -4.25 -15.93
N LYS A 157 -0.08 -3.50 -16.78
CA LYS A 157 0.17 -3.81 -18.19
C LYS A 157 1.66 -3.89 -18.47
N ASN A 158 2.09 -4.88 -19.22
CA ASN A 158 3.45 -4.93 -19.76
C ASN A 158 3.40 -5.10 -21.28
N LYS A 159 4.56 -5.37 -21.91
CA LYS A 159 4.64 -5.59 -23.37
C LYS A 159 3.76 -6.72 -23.91
N LYS A 160 3.32 -7.66 -23.06
CA LYS A 160 2.42 -8.77 -23.42
C LYS A 160 0.94 -8.42 -23.26
N GLY A 161 0.62 -7.22 -22.75
CA GLY A 161 -0.75 -6.77 -22.51
C GLY A 161 -1.09 -6.66 -21.02
N LEU A 162 -2.38 -6.79 -20.70
CA LEU A 162 -2.91 -6.70 -19.33
C LEU A 162 -2.58 -7.99 -18.56
N ILE A 163 -1.76 -7.87 -17.52
CA ILE A 163 -1.32 -9.01 -16.69
C ILE A 163 -1.98 -9.02 -15.31
N CYS A 164 -2.61 -7.92 -14.91
CA CYS A 164 -3.32 -7.80 -13.65
C CYS A 164 -4.46 -6.83 -13.84
N TYR A 165 -5.63 -7.16 -13.28
CA TYR A 165 -6.76 -6.26 -13.18
C TYR A 165 -7.64 -6.61 -11.98
N TYR A 166 -8.27 -5.59 -11.42
CA TYR A 166 -9.24 -5.67 -10.35
C TYR A 166 -10.53 -6.32 -10.85
N ILE A 167 -11.04 -7.26 -10.04
CA ILE A 167 -12.35 -7.87 -10.22
C ILE A 167 -13.25 -7.26 -9.14
N PRO A 168 -14.28 -6.48 -9.52
CA PRO A 168 -15.30 -6.01 -8.59
C PRO A 168 -15.95 -7.17 -7.86
N ASP A 169 -16.19 -6.99 -6.56
CA ASP A 169 -16.94 -7.95 -5.74
C ASP A 169 -18.42 -8.01 -6.17
#